data_AF-A0A816TIP3-F1
#
_entry.id   AF-A0A816TIP3-F1
#
_cell.length_a   1.000
_cell.length_b   1.000
_cell.length_c   1.000
_cell.angle_alpha   90.00
_cell.angle_beta   90.00
_cell.angle_gamma   90.00
#
_symmetry.space_group_name_H-M   'P 1'
#
loop_
_entity.id
_entity.type
_entity.pdbx_description
1 polymer ?
#
loop_
_entity_poly.entity_id
_entity_poly.type
_entity_poly.pdbx_seq_one_letter_code
_entity_poly.pdbx_strand_id
1 'polypeptide(L)'
;MINSYGLNGMGIQAIELFNQMPRELILEETYVCVLNACSHSGLIDQARSILSTIANKTEKIYTTMVDCLSRSFLFDEAQKLIDHFEYYHSPSPTMLTHDQSHPQSSEIYAEAEKISNELIEHGHQYDSSWITRPLKQDETVASVLCGHSERLAIAWNFVVNPNTKIIQITKNLRVCGDCHQTTKLIAYIRQCEIIVRDANRIHHFSKNGRCSCNDYF
;
A
#
# COMPACT_ATOMS: atom_id res chain seq x y z
N MET A 1 -2.16 12.54 31.36
CA MET A 1 -0.96 13.06 32.06
C MET A 1 0.23 13.23 31.12
N ILE A 2 0.65 12.21 30.34
CA ILE A 2 1.74 12.35 29.35
C ILE A 2 1.53 13.54 28.39
N ASN A 3 0.34 13.67 27.80
CA ASN A 3 0.00 14.81 26.93
C ASN A 3 0.18 16.17 27.63
N SER A 4 -0.20 16.25 28.91
CA SER A 4 -0.04 17.47 29.71
C SER A 4 1.43 17.83 29.89
N TYR A 5 2.31 16.85 30.14
CA TYR A 5 3.75 17.10 30.22
C TYR A 5 4.31 17.56 28.87
N GLY A 6 3.87 16.96 27.76
CA GLY A 6 4.26 17.38 26.41
C GLY A 6 3.90 18.83 26.09
N LEU A 7 2.67 19.26 26.38
CA LEU A 7 2.22 20.64 26.14
C LEU A 7 2.97 21.70 26.97
N ASN A 8 3.60 21.30 28.07
CA ASN A 8 4.38 22.18 28.93
C ASN A 8 5.90 22.07 28.68
N GLY A 9 6.33 21.38 27.61
CA GLY A 9 7.75 21.20 27.29
C GLY A 9 8.52 20.29 28.25
N MET A 10 7.80 19.50 29.06
CA MET A 10 8.34 18.57 30.05
C MET A 10 8.53 17.16 29.45
N GLY A 11 9.28 17.09 28.35
CA GLY A 11 9.46 15.85 27.58
C GLY A 11 10.09 14.70 28.39
N ILE A 12 11.05 15.01 29.28
CA ILE A 12 11.70 13.98 30.12
C ILE A 12 10.68 13.32 31.06
N GLN A 13 9.86 14.12 31.75
CA GLN A 13 8.82 13.62 32.65
C GLN A 13 7.75 12.83 31.89
N ALA A 14 7.43 13.23 30.65
CA ALA A 14 6.52 12.49 29.79
C ALA A 14 7.06 11.08 29.47
N ILE A 15 8.36 10.97 29.17
CA ILE A 15 9.05 9.71 28.87
C ILE A 15 9.17 8.82 30.12
N GLU A 16 9.54 9.41 31.27
CA GLU A 16 9.62 8.66 32.54
C GLU A 16 8.27 8.04 32.89
N LEU A 17 7.20 8.81 32.77
CA LEU A 17 5.84 8.31 33.00
C LEU A 17 5.46 7.23 31.98
N PHE A 18 5.79 7.42 30.71
CA PHE A 18 5.57 6.42 29.66
C PHE A 18 6.27 5.09 29.98
N ASN A 19 7.53 5.13 30.41
CA ASN A 19 8.32 3.93 30.74
C ASN A 19 7.79 3.17 31.97
N GLN A 20 7.02 3.84 32.83
CA GLN A 20 6.37 3.21 33.99
C GLN A 20 5.02 2.57 33.65
N MET A 21 4.46 2.83 32.46
CA MET A 21 3.16 2.28 32.08
C MET A 21 3.26 0.77 31.79
N PRO A 22 2.29 -0.04 32.25
CA PRO A 22 2.17 -1.43 31.84
C PRO A 22 1.99 -1.52 30.33
N ARG A 23 2.75 -2.41 29.66
CA ARG A 23 2.77 -2.50 28.20
C ARG A 23 1.39 -2.81 27.62
N GLU A 24 0.57 -3.55 28.35
CA GLU A 24 -0.79 -3.97 27.99
C GLU A 24 -1.77 -2.80 27.92
N LEU A 25 -1.43 -1.66 28.54
CA LEU A 25 -2.25 -0.45 28.58
C LEU A 25 -1.75 0.65 27.63
N ILE A 26 -0.69 0.38 26.87
CA ILE A 26 -0.15 1.34 25.92
C ILE A 26 -0.95 1.26 24.62
N LEU A 27 -1.69 2.34 24.33
CA LEU A 27 -2.42 2.53 23.10
C LEU A 27 -1.61 3.38 22.11
N GLU A 28 -2.06 3.43 20.86
CA GLU A 28 -1.50 4.30 19.82
C GLU A 28 -1.44 5.77 20.27
N GLU A 29 -2.50 6.26 20.92
CA GLU A 29 -2.59 7.62 21.44
C GLU A 29 -1.50 7.92 22.47
N THR A 30 -1.11 6.92 23.25
CA THR A 30 -0.04 7.04 24.24
C THR A 30 1.31 7.28 23.56
N TYR A 31 1.60 6.54 22.49
CA TYR A 31 2.81 6.73 21.69
C TYR A 31 2.84 8.11 21.02
N VAL A 32 1.73 8.54 20.43
CA VAL A 32 1.63 9.88 19.82
C VAL A 32 1.88 10.97 20.87
N CYS A 33 1.30 10.83 22.07
CA CYS A 33 1.50 11.82 23.14
C CYS A 33 2.97 11.92 23.59
N VAL A 34 3.67 10.80 23.77
CA VAL A 34 5.08 10.82 24.20
C VAL A 34 6.01 11.31 23.07
N LEU A 35 5.73 10.95 21.81
CA LEU A 35 6.50 11.46 20.66
C LEU A 35 6.32 12.97 20.47
N ASN A 36 5.10 13.49 20.65
CA ASN A 36 4.86 14.95 20.65
C ASN A 36 5.62 15.65 21.79
N ALA A 37 5.67 15.02 22.97
CA ALA A 37 6.48 15.56 24.07
C ALA A 37 7.97 15.59 23.72
N CYS A 38 8.49 14.56 23.06
CA CYS A 38 9.86 14.57 22.54
C CYS A 38 10.08 15.67 21.50
N SER A 39 9.13 15.86 20.58
CA SER A 39 9.14 16.89 19.53
C SER A 39 9.25 18.31 20.11
N HIS A 40 8.44 18.62 21.13
CA HIS A 40 8.47 19.94 21.79
C HIS A 40 9.74 20.18 22.62
N SER A 41 10.37 19.13 23.13
CA SER A 41 11.57 19.21 23.97
C SER A 41 12.88 18.94 23.22
N GLY A 42 12.85 18.68 21.91
CA GLY A 42 14.05 18.38 21.11
C GLY A 42 14.71 17.03 21.44
N LEU A 43 13.96 16.09 22.03
CA LEU A 43 14.46 14.79 22.49
C LEU A 43 14.41 13.73 21.37
N ILE A 44 15.17 13.99 20.29
CA ILE A 44 15.09 13.18 19.06
C ILE A 44 15.55 11.74 19.29
N ASP A 45 16.63 11.52 20.04
CA ASP A 45 17.15 10.16 20.26
C ASP A 45 16.16 9.29 21.04
N GLN A 46 15.46 9.89 22.00
CA GLN A 46 14.40 9.21 22.75
C GLN A 46 13.20 8.94 21.84
N ALA A 47 12.81 9.89 20.99
CA ALA A 47 11.75 9.67 20.00
C ALA A 47 12.07 8.49 19.07
N ARG A 48 13.30 8.40 18.55
CA ARG A 48 13.77 7.26 17.73
C ARG A 48 13.71 5.95 18.49
N SER A 49 14.20 5.94 19.73
CA SER A 49 14.16 4.76 20.60
C SER A 49 12.73 4.27 20.80
N ILE A 50 11.80 5.17 21.14
CA ILE A 50 10.38 4.83 21.30
C ILE A 50 9.79 4.31 20.00
N LEU A 51 10.02 4.98 18.86
CA LEU A 51 9.53 4.55 17.55
C LEU A 51 9.98 3.13 17.20
N SER A 52 11.21 2.75 17.55
CA SER A 52 11.74 1.40 17.31
C SER A 52 10.99 0.29 18.07
N THR A 53 10.35 0.62 19.20
CA THR A 53 9.58 -0.34 20.00
C THR A 53 8.19 -0.65 19.44
N ILE A 54 7.69 0.18 18.52
CA ILE A 54 6.34 0.06 17.98
C ILE A 54 6.34 -0.95 16.84
N ALA A 55 5.68 -2.10 17.03
CA ALA A 55 5.60 -3.14 16.02
C ALA A 55 4.78 -2.68 14.78
N ASN A 56 3.56 -2.19 15.00
CA ASN A 56 2.66 -1.74 13.95
C ASN A 56 2.56 -0.21 13.97
N LYS A 57 3.33 0.46 13.12
CA LYS A 57 3.34 1.93 13.03
C LYS A 57 2.23 2.37 12.10
N THR A 58 1.36 3.25 12.58
CA THR A 58 0.28 3.85 11.79
C THR A 58 0.72 5.18 11.17
N GLU A 59 -0.06 5.69 10.22
CA GLU A 59 0.13 7.02 9.63
C GLU A 59 0.28 8.12 10.71
N LYS A 60 -0.51 8.06 11.78
CA LYS A 60 -0.44 9.04 12.89
C LYS A 60 0.92 9.01 13.59
N ILE A 61 1.49 7.84 13.79
CA ILE A 61 2.81 7.68 14.43
C ILE A 61 3.90 8.22 13.50
N TYR A 62 3.84 7.90 12.20
CA TYR A 62 4.79 8.40 11.21
C TYR A 62 4.76 9.92 11.07
N THR A 63 3.58 10.51 10.91
CA THR A 63 3.40 11.96 10.82
C THR A 63 3.91 12.69 12.06
N THR A 64 3.67 12.13 13.25
CA THR A 64 4.20 12.67 14.51
C THR A 64 5.74 12.65 14.54
N MET A 65 6.37 11.56 14.06
CA MET A 65 7.83 11.49 13.98
C MET A 65 8.41 12.43 12.93
N VAL A 66 7.73 12.62 11.79
CA VAL A 66 8.12 13.59 10.75
C VAL A 66 8.11 15.02 11.31
N ASP A 67 7.09 15.40 12.09
CA ASP A 67 7.06 16.69 12.79
C ASP A 67 8.24 16.85 13.74
N CYS A 68 8.51 15.81 14.55
CA CYS A 68 9.62 15.77 15.49
C CYS A 68 10.98 16.05 14.81
N LEU A 69 11.25 15.36 13.70
CA LEU A 69 12.47 15.55 12.90
C LEU A 69 12.53 16.94 12.25
N SER A 70 11.41 17.40 11.69
CA SER A 70 11.31 18.70 10.99
C SER A 70 11.59 19.87 11.92
N ARG A 71 11.07 19.83 13.15
CA ARG A 71 11.30 20.87 14.18
C ARG A 71 12.74 20.91 14.68
N SER A 72 13.46 19.80 14.54
CA SER A 72 14.89 19.71 14.85
C SER A 72 15.79 19.88 13.63
N PHE A 73 15.24 20.37 12.50
CA PHE A 73 15.95 20.64 11.26
C PHE A 73 16.61 19.41 10.62
N LEU A 74 16.13 18.21 10.93
CA LEU A 74 16.60 16.94 10.37
C LEU A 74 15.81 16.57 9.11
N PHE A 75 15.77 17.48 8.14
CA PHE A 75 14.91 17.36 6.96
C PHE A 75 15.22 16.14 6.09
N ASP A 76 16.51 15.78 5.94
CA ASP A 76 16.91 14.60 5.16
C ASP A 76 16.38 13.30 5.78
N GLU A 77 16.33 13.22 7.11
CA GLU A 77 15.79 12.08 7.82
C GLU A 77 14.27 12.07 7.79
N ALA A 78 13.64 13.24 7.93
CA ALA A 78 12.20 13.40 7.76
C ALA A 78 11.76 12.94 6.37
N GLN A 79 12.50 13.33 5.32
CA GLN A 79 12.21 12.91 3.94
C GLN A 79 12.38 11.41 3.77
N LYS A 80 13.48 10.81 4.27
CA LYS A 80 13.65 9.35 4.23
C LYS A 80 12.52 8.61 4.94
N LEU A 81 12.01 9.16 6.04
CA LEU A 81 10.91 8.57 6.78
C LEU A 81 9.57 8.70 6.01
N ILE A 82 9.35 9.83 5.33
CA ILE A 82 8.23 10.03 4.40
C ILE A 82 8.34 9.03 3.25
N ASP A 83 9.48 8.94 2.56
CA ASP A 83 9.70 8.03 1.44
C ASP A 83 9.48 6.56 1.86
N HIS A 84 9.95 6.19 3.04
CA HIS A 84 9.71 4.86 3.61
C HIS A 84 8.23 4.64 3.91
N PHE A 85 7.57 5.60 4.55
CA PHE A 85 6.14 5.52 4.82
C PHE A 85 5.35 5.41 3.52
N GLU A 86 5.58 6.29 2.55
CA GLU A 86 4.98 6.27 1.22
C GLU A 86 5.29 4.97 0.47
N TYR A 87 6.49 4.43 0.54
CA TYR A 87 6.81 3.17 -0.13
C TYR A 87 5.98 1.99 0.43
N TYR A 88 5.78 1.93 1.74
CA TYR A 88 5.08 0.82 2.41
C TYR A 88 3.58 1.08 2.67
N HIS A 89 3.14 2.34 2.62
CA HIS A 89 1.80 2.79 3.03
C HIS A 89 1.19 3.84 2.08
N SER A 90 1.83 4.17 0.95
CA SER A 90 1.20 5.06 -0.04
C SER A 90 -0.19 4.55 -0.41
N PRO A 91 -1.14 5.44 -0.72
CA PRO A 91 -2.22 5.07 -1.62
C PRO A 91 -1.55 4.49 -2.88
N SER A 92 -1.91 3.27 -3.29
CA SER A 92 -1.30 2.60 -4.44
C SER A 92 -1.12 3.61 -5.58
N PRO A 93 0.08 3.70 -6.20
CA PRO A 93 0.35 4.69 -7.23
C PRO A 93 -0.76 4.65 -8.27
N THR A 94 -1.21 5.82 -8.71
CA THR A 94 -2.27 5.89 -9.71
C THR A 94 -1.72 5.33 -11.02
N MET A 95 -2.03 4.07 -11.30
CA MET A 95 -1.67 3.43 -12.56
C MET A 95 -2.70 3.80 -13.61
N LEU A 96 -2.24 4.42 -14.71
CA LEU A 96 -3.07 4.59 -15.90
C LEU A 96 -2.97 3.36 -16.82
N THR A 97 -3.89 3.26 -17.76
CA THR A 97 -3.83 2.19 -18.77
C THR A 97 -2.61 2.41 -19.65
N HIS A 98 -1.71 1.42 -19.70
CA HIS A 98 -0.40 1.46 -20.35
C HIS A 98 0.55 2.55 -19.80
N ASP A 99 0.50 2.80 -18.49
CA ASP A 99 1.36 3.79 -17.85
C ASP A 99 2.83 3.37 -17.81
N GLN A 100 3.71 4.20 -18.38
CA GLN A 100 5.15 4.02 -18.35
C GLN A 100 5.89 5.13 -17.57
N SER A 101 5.15 6.04 -16.92
CA SER A 101 5.72 7.17 -16.18
C SER A 101 6.34 6.78 -14.84
N HIS A 102 5.96 5.61 -14.31
CA HIS A 102 6.47 5.11 -13.04
C HIS A 102 7.98 4.81 -13.12
N PRO A 103 8.80 5.23 -12.13
CA PRO A 103 10.25 4.98 -12.15
C PRO A 103 10.64 3.50 -12.31
N GLN A 104 9.82 2.60 -11.78
CA GLN A 104 9.97 1.14 -11.88
C GLN A 104 9.09 0.50 -12.97
N SER A 105 8.73 1.25 -14.01
CA SER A 105 7.85 0.78 -15.09
C SER A 105 8.36 -0.55 -15.68
N SER A 106 9.66 -0.66 -15.95
CA SER A 106 10.28 -1.89 -16.47
C SER A 106 9.98 -3.13 -15.62
N GLU A 107 10.12 -3.01 -14.31
CA GLU A 107 9.91 -4.10 -13.36
C GLU A 107 8.43 -4.46 -13.24
N ILE A 108 7.54 -3.46 -13.26
CA ILE A 108 6.09 -3.67 -13.22
C ILE A 108 5.63 -4.42 -14.47
N TYR A 109 6.09 -4.03 -15.66
CA TYR A 109 5.76 -4.72 -16.90
C TYR A 109 6.35 -6.14 -16.96
N ALA A 110 7.57 -6.33 -16.46
CA ALA A 110 8.16 -7.66 -16.36
C ALA A 110 7.36 -8.57 -15.40
N GLU A 111 6.88 -8.05 -14.26
CA GLU A 111 6.02 -8.83 -13.36
C GLU A 111 4.62 -9.07 -13.96
N ALA A 112 4.06 -8.11 -14.68
CA ALA A 112 2.80 -8.28 -15.42
C ALA A 112 2.90 -9.38 -16.50
N GLU A 113 4.04 -9.47 -17.18
CA GLU A 113 4.33 -10.53 -18.14
C GLU A 113 4.44 -11.91 -17.48
N LYS A 114 5.11 -12.01 -16.32
CA LYS A 114 5.16 -13.26 -15.54
C LYS A 114 3.75 -13.69 -15.12
N ILE A 115 2.95 -12.78 -14.59
CA ILE A 115 1.56 -13.04 -14.22
C ILE A 115 0.76 -13.51 -15.45
N SER A 116 0.93 -12.85 -16.61
CA SER A 116 0.31 -13.27 -17.87
C SER A 116 0.63 -14.72 -18.23
N ASN A 117 1.90 -15.13 -18.12
CA ASN A 117 2.32 -16.48 -18.41
C ASN A 117 1.69 -17.49 -17.43
N GLU A 118 1.68 -17.19 -16.13
CA GLU A 118 1.02 -18.03 -15.12
C GLU A 118 -0.48 -18.19 -15.38
N LEU A 119 -1.15 -17.12 -15.82
CA LEU A 119 -2.57 -17.14 -16.19
C LEU A 119 -2.82 -18.08 -17.37
N ILE A 120 -1.99 -18.01 -18.41
CA ILE A 120 -2.09 -18.86 -19.61
C ILE A 120 -1.85 -20.33 -19.25
N GLU A 121 -0.85 -20.62 -18.41
CA GLU A 121 -0.57 -21.98 -17.91
C GLU A 121 -1.76 -22.58 -17.15
N HIS A 122 -2.56 -21.73 -16.49
CA HIS A 122 -3.79 -22.12 -15.82
C HIS A 122 -5.05 -22.01 -16.71
N GLY A 123 -4.88 -21.88 -18.03
CA GLY A 123 -5.95 -21.96 -19.01
C GLY A 123 -6.73 -20.67 -19.24
N HIS A 124 -6.23 -19.52 -18.80
CA HIS A 124 -6.85 -18.24 -19.11
C HIS A 124 -6.78 -17.94 -20.61
N GLN A 125 -7.92 -17.53 -21.17
CA GLN A 125 -8.04 -17.05 -22.54
C GLN A 125 -8.43 -15.58 -22.51
N TYR A 126 -7.63 -14.75 -23.17
CA TYR A 126 -7.87 -13.33 -23.26
C TYR A 126 -9.13 -13.02 -24.08
N ASP A 127 -10.05 -12.27 -23.48
CA ASP A 127 -11.30 -11.88 -24.12
C ASP A 127 -11.16 -10.52 -24.83
N SER A 128 -11.01 -10.57 -26.16
CA SER A 128 -10.82 -9.40 -27.01
C SER A 128 -12.06 -8.49 -27.07
N SER A 129 -13.25 -8.94 -26.63
CA SER A 129 -14.46 -8.10 -26.59
C SER A 129 -14.34 -6.92 -25.63
N TRP A 130 -13.41 -6.99 -24.67
CA TRP A 130 -13.12 -5.91 -23.72
C TRP A 130 -12.15 -4.85 -24.27
N ILE A 131 -11.71 -4.98 -25.53
CA ILE A 131 -10.89 -3.98 -26.20
C ILE A 131 -11.82 -3.07 -27.01
N THR A 132 -11.95 -1.82 -26.59
CA THR A 132 -12.90 -0.85 -27.18
C THR A 132 -12.39 -0.18 -28.46
N ARG A 133 -11.17 -0.49 -28.88
CA ARG A 133 -10.54 0.07 -30.09
C ARG A 133 -9.90 -1.03 -30.94
N PRO A 134 -9.69 -0.78 -32.24
CA PRO A 134 -8.86 -1.66 -33.05
C PRO A 134 -7.44 -1.77 -32.49
N LEU A 135 -6.85 -2.95 -32.63
CA LEU A 135 -5.44 -3.19 -32.33
C LEU A 135 -4.56 -2.50 -33.37
N LYS A 136 -3.42 -1.96 -32.91
CA LYS A 136 -2.35 -1.52 -33.80
C LYS A 136 -1.59 -2.73 -34.34
N GLN A 137 -0.78 -2.51 -35.38
CA GLN A 137 -0.08 -3.56 -36.10
C GLN A 137 0.93 -4.33 -35.24
N ASP A 138 1.46 -3.68 -34.20
CA ASP A 138 2.42 -4.20 -33.22
C ASP A 138 1.77 -4.70 -31.91
N GLU A 139 0.45 -4.62 -31.80
CA GLU A 139 -0.27 -4.99 -30.58
C GLU A 139 -0.94 -6.37 -30.70
N THR A 140 -0.91 -7.11 -29.59
CA THR A 140 -1.69 -8.33 -29.41
C THR A 140 -2.81 -8.08 -28.40
N VAL A 141 -3.84 -8.94 -28.39
CA VAL A 141 -4.90 -8.89 -27.36
C VAL A 141 -4.29 -8.97 -25.96
N ALA A 142 -3.32 -9.88 -25.77
CA ALA A 142 -2.60 -10.05 -24.52
C ALA A 142 -1.86 -8.77 -24.10
N SER A 143 -1.07 -8.16 -25.00
CA SER A 143 -0.29 -6.95 -24.67
C SER A 143 -1.17 -5.77 -24.27
N VAL A 144 -2.34 -5.62 -24.92
CA VAL A 144 -3.28 -4.54 -24.59
C VAL A 144 -3.99 -4.78 -23.25
N LEU A 145 -4.50 -5.98 -23.03
CA LEU A 145 -5.20 -6.31 -21.78
C LEU A 145 -4.24 -6.31 -20.58
N CYS A 146 -3.00 -6.78 -20.76
CA CYS A 146 -1.93 -6.69 -19.74
C CYS A 146 -1.61 -5.23 -19.34
N GLY A 147 -1.82 -4.28 -20.24
CA GLY A 147 -1.67 -2.85 -19.96
C GLY A 147 -2.84 -2.22 -19.20
N HIS A 148 -3.89 -2.96 -18.84
CA HIS A 148 -4.97 -2.42 -18.02
C HIS A 148 -4.48 -2.00 -16.63
N SER A 149 -5.02 -0.90 -16.11
CA SER A 149 -4.54 -0.33 -14.84
C SER A 149 -4.69 -1.27 -13.65
N GLU A 150 -5.71 -2.14 -13.63
CA GLU A 150 -5.88 -3.16 -12.59
C GLU A 150 -4.71 -4.15 -12.59
N ARG A 151 -4.28 -4.60 -13.78
CA ARG A 151 -3.19 -5.58 -13.89
C ARG A 151 -1.85 -4.97 -13.52
N LEU A 152 -1.60 -3.74 -13.97
CA LEU A 152 -0.39 -3.01 -13.59
C LEU A 152 -0.34 -2.72 -12.08
N ALA A 153 -1.49 -2.38 -11.47
CA ALA A 153 -1.58 -2.17 -10.02
C ALA A 153 -1.32 -3.46 -9.21
N ILE A 154 -1.83 -4.61 -9.67
CA ILE A 154 -1.54 -5.91 -9.06
C ILE A 154 -0.05 -6.26 -9.22
N ALA A 155 0.51 -6.08 -10.41
CA ALA A 155 1.93 -6.36 -10.68
C ALA A 155 2.84 -5.50 -9.79
N TRP A 156 2.56 -4.20 -9.68
CA TRP A 156 3.30 -3.30 -8.78
C TRP A 156 3.29 -3.78 -7.33
N ASN A 157 2.14 -4.25 -6.81
CA ASN A 157 2.06 -4.77 -5.45
C ASN A 157 3.00 -5.97 -5.23
N PHE A 158 3.18 -6.84 -6.23
CA PHE A 158 4.13 -7.95 -6.16
C PHE A 158 5.59 -7.53 -6.35
N VAL A 159 5.86 -6.48 -7.13
CA VAL A 159 7.20 -5.89 -7.25
C VAL A 159 7.66 -5.30 -5.91
N VAL A 160 6.78 -4.57 -5.23
CA VAL A 160 7.06 -3.96 -3.93
C VAL A 160 7.08 -5.00 -2.80
N ASN A 161 6.14 -5.94 -2.82
CA ASN A 161 6.04 -7.00 -1.82
C ASN A 161 5.69 -8.35 -2.47
N PRO A 162 6.71 -9.17 -2.82
CA PRO A 162 6.49 -10.47 -3.46
C PRO A 162 5.64 -11.45 -2.63
N ASN A 163 5.60 -11.27 -1.31
CA ASN A 163 4.88 -12.15 -0.37
C ASN A 163 3.55 -11.55 0.12
N THR A 164 3.03 -10.52 -0.56
CA THR A 164 1.84 -9.81 -0.11
C THR A 164 0.66 -10.76 0.08
N LYS A 165 -0.07 -10.58 1.18
CA LYS A 165 -1.22 -11.43 1.53
C LYS A 165 -2.56 -10.80 1.16
N ILE A 166 -2.59 -9.48 1.05
CA ILE A 166 -3.78 -8.70 0.74
C ILE A 166 -3.36 -7.56 -0.20
N ILE A 167 -4.07 -7.40 -1.30
CA ILE A 167 -3.93 -6.28 -2.24
C ILE A 167 -5.24 -5.47 -2.21
N GLN A 168 -5.14 -4.15 -2.12
CA GLN A 168 -6.29 -3.26 -2.16
C GLN A 168 -6.14 -2.28 -3.33
N ILE A 169 -7.14 -2.20 -4.20
CA ILE A 169 -7.15 -1.36 -5.39
C ILE A 169 -8.44 -0.54 -5.41
N THR A 170 -8.34 0.74 -5.72
CA THR A 170 -9.50 1.59 -6.00
C THR A 170 -9.46 2.03 -7.45
N LYS A 171 -10.60 1.95 -8.14
CA LYS A 171 -10.76 2.31 -9.55
C LYS A 171 -11.99 3.20 -9.72
N ASN A 172 -11.84 4.25 -10.52
CA ASN A 172 -12.92 5.19 -10.83
C ASN A 172 -13.87 4.69 -11.94
N LEU A 173 -13.49 3.63 -12.65
CA LEU A 173 -14.28 2.98 -13.69
C LEU A 173 -14.62 1.55 -13.25
N ARG A 174 -15.70 0.98 -13.79
CA ARG A 174 -16.04 -0.43 -13.62
C ARG A 174 -14.89 -1.32 -14.09
N VAL A 175 -14.60 -2.39 -13.35
CA VAL A 175 -13.61 -3.39 -13.77
C VAL A 175 -14.11 -4.11 -15.03
N CYS A 176 -13.26 -4.25 -16.05
CA CYS A 176 -13.64 -4.99 -17.25
C CYS A 176 -13.73 -6.50 -16.95
N GLY A 177 -14.51 -7.25 -17.75
CA GLY A 177 -14.73 -8.66 -17.47
C GLY A 177 -13.47 -9.51 -17.52
N ASP A 178 -12.57 -9.22 -18.44
CA ASP A 178 -11.28 -9.89 -18.52
C ASP A 178 -10.37 -9.61 -17.30
N CYS A 179 -10.29 -8.36 -16.82
CA CYS A 179 -9.60 -8.02 -15.58
C CYS A 179 -10.25 -8.70 -14.36
N HIS A 180 -11.57 -8.80 -14.33
CA HIS A 180 -12.29 -9.51 -13.27
C HIS A 180 -11.95 -11.00 -13.26
N GLN A 181 -11.98 -11.67 -14.42
CA GLN A 181 -11.62 -13.10 -14.52
C GLN A 181 -10.15 -13.35 -14.16
N THR A 182 -9.24 -12.52 -14.66
CA THR A 182 -7.82 -12.66 -14.32
C THR A 182 -7.53 -12.39 -12.87
N THR A 183 -8.17 -11.41 -12.23
CA THR A 183 -7.95 -11.12 -10.81
C THR A 183 -8.39 -12.28 -9.91
N LYS A 184 -9.49 -12.98 -10.25
CA LYS A 184 -9.86 -14.25 -9.58
C LYS A 184 -8.73 -15.27 -9.67
N LEU A 185 -8.16 -15.46 -10.86
CA LEU A 185 -7.13 -16.46 -11.09
C LEU A 185 -5.81 -16.08 -10.42
N ILE A 186 -5.43 -14.79 -10.40
CA ILE A 186 -4.24 -14.30 -9.68
C ILE A 186 -4.38 -14.57 -8.17
N ALA A 187 -5.53 -14.25 -7.58
CA ALA A 187 -5.79 -14.51 -6.15
C ALA A 187 -5.60 -15.99 -5.80
N TYR A 188 -6.06 -16.88 -6.69
CA TYR A 188 -5.86 -18.33 -6.57
C TYR A 188 -4.40 -18.76 -6.75
N ILE A 189 -3.73 -18.37 -7.82
CA ILE A 189 -2.35 -18.79 -8.12
C ILE A 189 -1.38 -18.30 -7.04
N ARG A 190 -1.46 -17.00 -6.71
CA ARG A 190 -0.53 -16.34 -5.79
C ARG A 190 -0.94 -16.46 -4.32
N GLN A 191 -2.05 -17.13 -4.02
CA GLN A 191 -2.53 -17.39 -2.65
C GLN A 191 -2.63 -16.10 -1.79
N CYS A 192 -3.21 -15.06 -2.38
CA CYS A 192 -3.47 -13.77 -1.75
C CYS A 192 -4.96 -13.37 -1.88
N GLU A 193 -5.42 -12.47 -1.01
CA GLU A 193 -6.74 -11.83 -1.18
C GLU A 193 -6.57 -10.53 -1.98
N ILE A 194 -7.48 -10.24 -2.91
CA ILE A 194 -7.46 -8.98 -3.67
C ILE A 194 -8.81 -8.30 -3.48
N ILE A 195 -8.81 -7.05 -3.05
CA ILE A 195 -10.02 -6.24 -2.86
C ILE A 195 -9.96 -5.10 -3.87
N VAL A 196 -10.91 -5.08 -4.81
CA VAL A 196 -11.03 -4.01 -5.81
C VAL A 196 -12.32 -3.25 -5.58
N ARG A 197 -12.22 -1.98 -5.21
CA ARG A 197 -13.34 -1.06 -5.19
C ARG A 197 -13.41 -0.36 -6.54
N ASP A 198 -14.45 -0.62 -7.31
CA ASP A 198 -14.68 0.06 -8.59
C ASP A 198 -15.84 1.06 -8.50
N ALA A 199 -16.24 1.64 -9.63
CA ALA A 199 -17.33 2.62 -9.69
C ALA A 199 -18.70 2.08 -9.22
N ASN A 200 -18.91 0.76 -9.32
CA ASN A 200 -20.20 0.12 -9.08
C ASN A 200 -20.25 -0.55 -7.70
N ARG A 201 -19.18 -1.23 -7.28
CA ARG A 201 -19.16 -2.08 -6.08
C ARG A 201 -17.75 -2.40 -5.58
N ILE A 202 -17.70 -3.13 -4.48
CA ILE A 202 -16.47 -3.75 -3.97
C ILE A 202 -16.46 -5.22 -4.37
N HIS A 203 -15.39 -5.62 -5.04
CA HIS A 203 -15.07 -6.99 -5.40
C HIS A 203 -14.05 -7.52 -4.39
N HIS A 204 -14.37 -8.65 -3.76
CA HIS A 204 -13.44 -9.37 -2.91
C HIS A 204 -13.09 -10.69 -3.59
N PHE A 205 -11.89 -10.76 -4.15
CA PHE A 205 -11.31 -11.92 -4.80
C PHE A 205 -10.53 -12.73 -3.78
N SER A 206 -11.05 -13.92 -3.45
CA SER A 206 -10.45 -14.77 -2.44
C SER A 206 -9.51 -15.83 -3.01
N LYS A 207 -8.67 -16.40 -2.14
CA LYS A 207 -7.66 -17.43 -2.49
C LYS A 207 -8.20 -18.69 -3.16
N ASN A 208 -9.52 -18.90 -3.15
CA ASN A 208 -10.17 -20.02 -3.83
C ASN A 208 -10.60 -19.68 -5.28
N GLY A 209 -10.20 -18.51 -5.80
CA GLY A 209 -10.52 -18.09 -7.15
C GLY A 209 -11.94 -17.58 -7.34
N ARG A 210 -12.63 -17.18 -6.27
CA ARG A 210 -13.99 -16.62 -6.33
C ARG A 210 -14.00 -15.14 -5.99
N CYS A 211 -14.92 -14.42 -6.62
CA CYS A 211 -15.22 -13.03 -6.30
C CYS A 211 -16.55 -12.93 -5.53
N SER A 212 -16.64 -12.03 -4.56
CA SER A 212 -17.87 -11.74 -3.81
C SER A 212 -19.05 -11.26 -4.67
N CYS A 213 -18.82 -10.82 -5.90
CA CYS A 213 -19.89 -10.38 -6.80
C CYS A 213 -20.61 -11.54 -7.52
N ASN A 214 -20.14 -12.79 -7.39
CA ASN A 214 -20.66 -13.97 -8.09
C ASN A 214 -20.73 -13.78 -9.63
N ASP A 215 -19.71 -13.13 -10.21
CA ASP A 215 -19.64 -12.78 -11.63
C ASP A 215 -20.73 -11.80 -12.13
N TYR A 216 -21.47 -11.18 -11.21
CA TYR A 216 -22.29 -10.00 -11.48
C TYR A 216 -21.48 -8.73 -11.20
N PHE A 217 -20.52 -8.40 -12.07
CA PHE A 217 -19.71 -7.18 -12.01
C PHE A 217 -20.19 -6.19 -13.04
#